data_AF-A0A7Y2FGL6-F1
#
_entry.id   AF-A0A7Y2FGL6-F1
#
_cell.length_a   1.000
_cell.length_b   1.000
_cell.length_c   1.000
_cell.angle_alpha   90.00
_cell.angle_beta   90.00
_cell.angle_gamma   90.00
#
_symmetry.space_group_name_H-M   'P 1'
#
loop_
_entity.id
_entity.type
_entity.pdbx_description
1 polymer ?
#
loop_
_entity_poly.entity_id
_entity_poly.type
_entity_poly.pdbx_seq_one_letter_code
_entity_poly.pdbx_strand_id
1 'polypeptide(L)' 'MLVNLESGHYFSLNVTGQFIWSRLDGKQDLGEVAAAVAAAFEVTREEALDDTLALAIELLREGLVDVIRAE' A
#
# COMPACT_ATOMS: atom_id res chain seq x y z
N MET A 1 11.36 5.98 2.05
CA MET A 1 11.30 6.02 3.51
C MET A 1 10.11 6.88 3.90
N LEU A 2 9.27 6.40 4.80
CA LEU A 2 8.16 7.15 5.39
C LEU A 2 8.44 7.35 6.88
N VAL A 3 8.04 8.50 7.40
CA VAL A 3 8.20 8.83 8.81
C VAL A 3 6.85 9.26 9.35
N ASN A 4 6.35 8.55 10.36
CA ASN A 4 5.24 9.06 11.15
C ASN A 4 5.81 10.09 12.14
N LEU A 5 5.46 11.36 11.94
CA LEU A 5 5.99 12.46 12.76
C LEU A 5 5.35 12.53 14.16
N GLU A 6 4.17 11.94 14.34
CA GLU A 6 3.50 11.90 15.64
C GLU A 6 4.06 10.78 16.52
N SER A 7 4.25 9.58 15.98
CA SER A 7 4.78 8.44 16.72
C SER A 7 6.32 8.38 16.72
N GLY A 8 6.97 9.05 15.77
CA GLY A 8 8.42 8.95 15.54
C GLY A 8 8.85 7.63 14.88
N HIS A 9 7.91 6.80 14.41
CA HIS A 9 8.23 5.56 13.69
C HIS A 9 8.72 5.82 12.27
N TYR A 10 9.70 5.01 11.86
CA TYR A 10 10.31 5.05 10.53
C TYR A 10 9.96 3.77 9.78
N PHE A 11 9.36 3.92 8.60
CA PHE A 11 9.04 2.82 7.69
C PHE A 11 10.01 2.83 6.51
N SER A 12 10.74 1.73 6.36
CA SER A 12 11.53 1.48 5.16
C SER A 12 10.74 0.58 4.22
N LEU A 13 10.29 1.14 3.10
CA LEU A 13 9.61 0.40 2.05
C LEU A 13 10.62 -0.11 1.03
N ASN A 14 10.51 -1.40 0.68
CA ASN A 14 11.20 -1.95 -0.49
C ASN A 14 10.59 -1.38 -1.79
N VAL A 15 11.09 -1.81 -2.96
CA VAL A 15 10.62 -1.27 -4.25
C VAL A 15 9.11 -1.51 -4.47
N THR A 16 8.60 -2.68 -4.09
CA THR A 16 7.18 -3.05 -4.21
C THR A 16 6.32 -2.19 -3.29
N GLY A 17 6.72 -2.02 -2.03
CA GLY A 17 6.01 -1.19 -1.06
C GLY A 17 5.97 0.28 -1.47
N GLN A 18 7.07 0.82 -2.04
CA GLN A 18 7.08 2.18 -2.57
C GLN A 18 6.11 2.35 -3.75
N PHE A 19 6.01 1.32 -4.60
CA PHE A 19 5.09 1.30 -5.73
C PHE A 19 3.62 1.21 -5.30
N ILE A 20 3.32 0.43 -4.26
CA ILE A 20 1.99 0.36 -3.64
C ILE A 20 1.65 1.73 -3.04
N TRP A 21 2.54 2.27 -2.20
CA TRP A 21 2.35 3.57 -1.53
C TRP A 21 2.02 4.69 -2.52
N SER A 22 2.73 4.77 -3.65
CA SER A 22 2.47 5.82 -4.65
C SER A 22 1.10 5.73 -5.35
N ARG A 23 0.36 4.63 -5.13
CA ARG A 23 -0.98 4.38 -5.68
C ARG A 23 -2.10 4.37 -4.64
N LEU A 24 -1.77 4.49 -3.35
CA LEU A 24 -2.76 4.71 -2.29
C LEU A 24 -3.21 6.17 -2.30
N ASP A 25 -3.85 6.59 -3.39
CA ASP A 25 -4.26 7.98 -3.65
C ASP A 25 -5.76 8.24 -3.38
N GLY A 26 -6.49 7.21 -2.95
CA GLY A 26 -7.93 7.26 -2.72
C GLY A 26 -8.78 7.29 -4.00
N LYS A 27 -8.20 7.04 -5.17
CA LYS A 27 -8.95 6.92 -6.43
C LYS A 27 -9.04 5.48 -6.91
N GLN A 28 -8.05 4.67 -6.54
CA GLN A 28 -8.00 3.25 -6.87
C GLN A 28 -8.32 2.40 -5.65
N ASP A 29 -9.02 1.29 -5.85
CA ASP A 29 -9.17 0.29 -4.81
C ASP A 29 -7.94 -0.62 -4.70
N LEU A 30 -7.81 -1.35 -3.58
CA LEU A 30 -6.64 -2.21 -3.35
C LEU A 30 -6.52 -3.37 -4.35
N GLY A 31 -7.62 -3.79 -4.98
CA GLY A 31 -7.61 -4.79 -6.03
C GLY A 31 -7.01 -4.25 -7.34
N GLU A 32 -7.30 -2.99 -7.68
CA GLU A 32 -6.68 -2.29 -8.81
C GLU A 32 -5.18 -2.05 -8.58
N VAL A 33 -4.81 -1.66 -7.36
CA VAL A 33 -3.39 -1.51 -6.98
C VAL A 33 -2.66 -2.85 -7.07
N ALA A 34 -3.24 -3.93 -6.55
CA ALA A 34 -2.67 -5.27 -6.64
C ALA A 34 -2.50 -5.75 -8.09
N ALA A 35 -3.46 -5.47 -8.97
CA ALA A 35 -3.33 -5.77 -10.39
C ALA A 35 -2.15 -5.01 -11.04
N ALA A 36 -1.95 -3.74 -10.68
CA ALA A 36 -0.80 -2.96 -11.14
C ALA A 36 0.53 -3.50 -10.61
N VAL A 37 0.57 -3.99 -9.37
CA VAL A 37 1.75 -4.66 -8.79
C VAL A 37 2.08 -5.95 -9.53
N ALA A 38 1.09 -6.82 -9.73
CA ALA A 38 1.27 -8.08 -10.46
C ALA A 38 1.85 -7.85 -11.87
N ALA A 39 1.35 -6.83 -12.57
CA ALA A 39 1.85 -6.47 -13.89
C ALA A 39 3.27 -5.87 -13.87
N ALA A 40 3.61 -5.07 -12.86
CA ALA A 40 4.90 -4.37 -12.80
C ALA A 40 6.06 -5.24 -12.29
N PHE A 41 5.77 -6.25 -11.47
CA PHE A 41 6.78 -7.09 -10.81
C PHE A 41 6.75 -8.56 -11.24
N GLU A 42 5.93 -8.91 -12.24
CA GLU A 42 5.79 -10.27 -12.79
C GLU A 42 5.45 -11.34 -11.72
N VAL A 43 4.59 -10.97 -10.76
CA VAL A 43 4.09 -11.87 -9.70
C VAL A 43 2.63 -12.24 -9.95
N THR A 44 2.13 -13.23 -9.23
CA THR A 44 0.71 -13.59 -9.33
C THR A 44 -0.19 -12.51 -8.72
N ARG A 45 -1.46 -12.47 -9.16
CA ARG A 45 -2.44 -11.54 -8.59
C ARG A 45 -2.70 -11.79 -7.11
N GLU A 46 -2.65 -13.05 -6.66
CA GLU A 46 -2.84 -13.41 -5.26
C GLU A 46 -1.67 -12.92 -4.39
N GLU A 47 -0.43 -13.18 -4.81
CA GLU A 47 0.75 -12.65 -4.10
C GLU A 47 0.73 -11.12 -4.04
N ALA A 48 0.43 -10.45 -5.16
CA ALA A 48 0.33 -9.00 -5.20
C ALA A 48 -0.77 -8.44 -4.30
N LEU A 49 -1.90 -9.15 -4.19
CA LEU A 49 -3.01 -8.74 -3.34
C LEU A 49 -2.67 -8.90 -1.87
N ASP A 50 -2.06 -10.02 -1.48
CA ASP A 50 -1.61 -10.26 -0.11
C ASP A 50 -0.59 -9.21 0.34
N ASP A 51 0.40 -8.91 -0.49
CA ASP A 51 1.40 -7.86 -0.21
C ASP A 51 0.76 -6.46 -0.10
N THR A 52 -0.17 -6.15 -1.00
CA THR A 52 -0.89 -4.86 -1.02
C THR A 52 -1.74 -4.70 0.24
N LEU A 53 -2.48 -5.75 0.64
CA LEU A 53 -3.30 -5.76 1.84
C LEU A 53 -2.44 -5.68 3.11
N ALA A 54 -1.36 -6.45 3.19
CA ALA A 54 -0.46 -6.44 4.35
C ALA A 54 0.08 -5.04 4.60
N LEU A 55 0.59 -4.38 3.56
CA LEU A 55 1.10 -3.02 3.68
C LEU A 55 -0.01 -2.01 4.02
N ALA A 56 -1.17 -2.07 3.37
CA ALA A 56 -2.28 -1.16 3.66
C ALA A 56 -2.77 -1.28 5.11
N ILE A 57 -2.83 -2.50 5.65
CA ILE A 57 -3.20 -2.75 7.05
C ILE A 57 -2.16 -2.16 8.02
N GLU A 58 -0.87 -2.34 7.75
CA GLU A 58 0.18 -1.75 8.59
C GLU A 58 0.11 -0.22 8.59
N LEU A 59 -0.01 0.39 7.41
CA LEU A 59 -0.12 1.84 7.29
C LEU A 59 -1.39 2.39 7.98
N LEU A 60 -2.51 1.67 7.87
CA LEU A 60 -3.76 2.05 8.54
C LEU A 60 -3.62 1.98 10.06
N ARG A 61 -2.96 0.94 10.58
CA ARG A 61 -2.70 0.79 12.03
C ARG A 61 -1.81 1.90 12.57
N GLU A 62 -0.91 2.43 11.76
CA GLU A 62 0.00 3.52 12.11
C GLU A 62 -0.60 4.90 11.83
N GLY A 63 -1.84 5.00 11.35
CA GLY A 63 -2.52 6.26 11.05
C GLY A 63 -1.91 7.01 9.85
N LEU A 64 -1.23 6.31 8.95
CA LEU A 64 -0.59 6.89 7.76
C LEU A 64 -1.51 6.92 6.54
N VAL A 65 -2.57 6.10 6.54
CA VAL A 65 -3.64 6.09 5.54
C VAL A 65 -5.00 5.94 6.21
N ASP A 66 -6.05 6.32 5.51
CA ASP A 66 -7.44 6.17 5.94
C ASP A 66 -8.26 5.37 4.91
N VAL A 67 -9.30 4.68 5.39
CA VAL A 67 -10.28 4.04 4.53
C VAL A 67 -11.35 5.06 4.14
N ILE A 68 -11.44 5.34 2.85
CA ILE A 68 -12.51 6.17 2.28
C ILE A 68 -13.61 5.26 1.73
N ARG A 69 -14.86 5.72 1.80
CA ARG A 69 -15.98 5.08 1.08
C ARG A 69 -16.08 5.73 -0.30
N ALA A 70 -16.17 4.91 -1.33
CA ALA A 70 -16.64 5.36 -2.64
C ALA A 70 -18.12 5.74 -2.50
N GLU A 71 -18.47 6.95 -2.96
CA GLU A 71 -19.83 7.49 -2.98
C GLU A 71 -20.65 6.95 -4.16
#